data_AF-A0A7U7CVR8-F1
#
_entry.id   AF-A0A7U7CVR8-F1
#
_cell.length_a   1.000
_cell.length_b   1.000
_cell.length_c   1.000
_cell.angle_alpha   90.00
_cell.angle_beta   90.00
_cell.angle_gamma   90.00
#
_symmetry.space_group_name_H-M   'P 1'
#
loop_
_entity.id
_entity.type
_entity.pdbx_description
1 polymer ?
#
loop_
_entity_poly.entity_id
_entity_poly.type
_entity_poly.pdbx_seq_one_letter_code
_entity_poly.pdbx_strand_id
1 'polypeptide(L)'
;MKTKYIKVSTADRLPDESDYFNTDDGWVQFNIHDKKFWLEGVYEVHPKYWLEEVNDYEDEMMELLTELTEAIEFESIIIKENIDNDGWENFGGRLYDKAKNLLTKIKES
;
A
#
# COMPACT_ATOMS: atom_id res chain seq x y z
N MET A 1 11.27 7.43 -12.61
CA MET A 1 10.38 7.03 -11.49
C MET A 1 9.90 5.64 -11.77
N LYS A 2 10.10 4.71 -10.83
CA LYS A 2 9.43 3.41 -10.89
C LYS A 2 7.98 3.63 -10.48
N THR A 3 7.08 2.91 -11.12
CA THR A 3 5.65 2.92 -10.82
C THR A 3 5.18 1.49 -10.70
N LYS A 4 4.18 1.25 -9.85
CA LYS A 4 3.60 -0.08 -9.68
C LYS A 4 2.09 -0.05 -9.75
N TYR A 5 1.54 -1.14 -10.27
CA TYR A 5 0.11 -1.37 -10.33
C TYR A 5 -0.35 -2.04 -9.04
N ILE A 6 -1.13 -1.33 -8.22
CA ILE A 6 -1.73 -1.92 -7.01
C ILE A 6 -3.11 -2.49 -7.32
N LYS A 7 -3.45 -3.59 -6.63
CA LYS A 7 -4.77 -4.23 -6.75
C LYS A 7 -5.80 -3.35 -6.01
N VAL A 8 -6.65 -2.68 -6.76
CA VAL A 8 -7.74 -1.86 -6.20
C VAL A 8 -8.72 -2.74 -5.42
N SER A 9 -9.41 -2.14 -4.45
CA SER A 9 -10.41 -2.84 -3.62
C SER A 9 -11.48 -3.47 -4.53
N THR A 10 -12.15 -4.53 -4.07
CA THR A 10 -13.22 -5.16 -4.85
C THR A 10 -14.35 -4.21 -5.22
N ALA A 11 -14.56 -3.13 -4.45
CA ALA A 11 -15.54 -2.10 -4.78
C ALA A 11 -15.14 -1.25 -6.01
N ASP A 12 -13.87 -1.27 -6.38
CA ASP A 12 -13.29 -0.50 -7.48
C ASP A 12 -12.89 -1.40 -8.68
N ARG A 13 -13.33 -2.67 -8.67
CA ARG A 13 -13.09 -3.64 -9.76
C ARG A 13 -14.23 -3.66 -10.75
N LEU A 14 -13.93 -4.07 -11.99
CA LEU A 14 -14.97 -4.41 -12.94
C LEU A 14 -15.77 -5.59 -12.39
N PRO A 15 -17.09 -5.62 -12.57
CA PRO A 15 -17.87 -6.81 -12.30
C PRO A 15 -17.31 -8.00 -13.06
N ASP A 16 -17.38 -9.18 -12.45
CA ASP A 16 -16.90 -10.43 -13.08
C ASP A 16 -17.86 -10.94 -14.16
N GLU A 17 -19.08 -10.41 -14.20
CA GLU A 17 -20.15 -10.79 -15.13
C GLU A 17 -20.95 -9.56 -15.60
N SER A 18 -21.60 -9.68 -16.76
CA SER A 18 -22.50 -8.65 -17.27
C SER A 18 -23.73 -8.55 -16.38
N ASP A 19 -23.98 -7.39 -15.79
CA ASP A 19 -25.14 -7.16 -14.93
C ASP A 19 -25.53 -5.67 -14.89
N TYR A 20 -26.61 -5.38 -14.19
CA TYR A 20 -27.12 -4.03 -13.94
C TYR A 20 -26.75 -3.56 -12.54
N PHE A 21 -26.23 -2.33 -12.47
CA PHE A 21 -25.77 -1.69 -11.25
C PHE A 21 -26.54 -0.39 -11.04
N ASN A 22 -26.88 -0.10 -9.79
CA ASN A 22 -27.47 1.18 -9.41
C ASN A 22 -26.35 2.12 -8.95
N THR A 23 -26.24 3.28 -9.59
CA THR A 23 -25.23 4.31 -9.30
C THR A 23 -25.91 5.65 -9.02
N ASP A 24 -25.13 6.66 -8.63
CA ASP A 24 -25.63 8.03 -8.44
C ASP A 24 -26.20 8.64 -9.75
N ASP A 25 -25.77 8.12 -10.90
CA ASP A 25 -26.25 8.53 -12.23
C ASP A 25 -27.48 7.71 -12.70
N GLY A 26 -27.91 6.71 -11.92
CA GLY A 26 -29.05 5.84 -12.22
C GLY A 26 -28.66 4.40 -12.55
N TRP A 27 -29.47 3.72 -13.36
CA TRP A 27 -29.24 2.33 -13.73
C TRP A 27 -28.20 2.23 -14.85
N VAL A 28 -27.11 1.53 -14.57
CA VAL A 28 -26.02 1.31 -15.50
C VAL A 28 -25.91 -0.18 -15.82
N GLN A 29 -25.83 -0.51 -17.10
CA GLN A 29 -25.55 -1.88 -17.55
C GLN A 29 -24.06 -2.05 -17.81
N PHE A 30 -23.45 -3.08 -17.25
CA PHE A 30 -22.10 -3.50 -17.60
C PHE A 30 -22.13 -4.66 -18.60
N ASN A 31 -21.28 -4.60 -19.62
CA ASN A 31 -21.06 -5.70 -20.55
C ASN A 31 -19.61 -6.20 -20.41
N ILE A 32 -19.44 -7.45 -19.98
CA ILE A 32 -18.11 -8.07 -19.78
C ILE A 32 -17.32 -8.27 -21.08
N HIS A 33 -18.00 -8.49 -22.21
CA HIS A 33 -17.32 -8.69 -23.50
C HIS A 33 -16.65 -7.42 -23.98
N ASP A 34 -17.35 -6.29 -23.83
CA ASP A 34 -16.85 -4.99 -24.29
C ASP A 34 -16.12 -4.22 -23.18
N LYS A 35 -16.23 -4.67 -21.93
CA LYS A 35 -15.75 -3.98 -20.71
C LYS A 35 -16.27 -2.53 -20.62
N LYS A 36 -17.52 -2.34 -21.01
CA LYS A 36 -18.17 -1.02 -21.09
C LYS A 36 -19.39 -0.94 -20.21
N PHE A 37 -19.60 0.25 -19.67
CA PHE A 37 -20.81 0.61 -18.95
C PHE A 37 -21.72 1.44 -19.86
N TRP A 38 -23.02 1.22 -19.76
CA TRP A 38 -24.04 1.89 -20.56
C TRP A 38 -25.13 2.43 -19.66
N LEU A 39 -25.39 3.73 -19.73
CA LEU A 39 -26.58 4.34 -19.14
C LEU A 39 -27.77 4.11 -20.08
N GLU A 40 -28.82 3.46 -19.58
CA GLU A 40 -30.06 3.18 -20.32
C GLU A 40 -29.86 2.53 -21.71
N GLY A 41 -28.71 1.88 -21.95
CA GLY A 41 -28.36 1.27 -23.25
C GLY A 41 -28.04 2.27 -24.38
N VAL A 42 -27.92 3.56 -24.09
CA VAL A 42 -27.74 4.62 -25.10
C VAL A 42 -26.39 5.33 -24.97
N TYR A 43 -25.92 5.56 -23.76
CA TYR A 43 -24.70 6.34 -23.51
C TYR A 43 -23.63 5.50 -22.84
N GLU A 44 -22.47 5.36 -23.52
CA GLU A 44 -21.28 4.75 -22.91
C GLU A 44 -20.79 5.64 -21.77
N VAL A 45 -20.70 5.05 -20.58
CA VAL A 45 -20.16 5.72 -19.39
C VAL A 45 -18.76 5.19 -19.16
N HIS A 46 -17.83 6.12 -18.95
CA HIS A 46 -16.45 5.79 -18.59
C HIS A 46 -16.25 6.04 -17.10
N PRO A 47 -16.42 5.02 -16.23
CA PRO A 47 -16.06 5.18 -14.83
C PRO A 47 -14.57 5.52 -14.72
N LYS A 48 -14.25 6.51 -13.88
CA LYS A 48 -12.90 7.09 -13.74
C LYS A 48 -11.90 6.22 -12.97
N TYR A 49 -12.15 4.92 -12.84
CA TYR A 49 -11.44 4.09 -11.86
C TYR A 49 -10.85 2.85 -12.51
N TRP A 50 -9.68 2.96 -13.16
CA TRP A 50 -9.00 1.76 -13.67
C TRP A 50 -7.49 1.89 -13.50
N LEU A 51 -6.96 1.17 -12.51
CA LEU A 51 -5.54 1.08 -12.12
C LEU A 51 -4.86 2.45 -11.95
N GLU A 52 -4.75 2.89 -10.69
CA GLU A 52 -3.92 4.06 -10.39
C GLU A 52 -2.45 3.68 -10.47
N GLU A 53 -1.74 4.31 -11.41
CA GLU A 53 -0.29 4.25 -11.46
C GLU A 53 0.25 5.11 -10.30
N VAL A 54 0.64 4.43 -9.23
CA VAL A 54 1.26 5.07 -8.07
C VAL A 54 2.78 4.99 -8.20
N ASN A 55 3.46 6.03 -7.71
CA ASN A 55 4.90 6.01 -7.59
C ASN A 55 5.33 4.86 -6.69
N ASP A 56 6.29 4.08 -7.18
CA ASP A 56 6.86 2.96 -6.45
C ASP A 56 8.07 3.42 -5.65
N TYR A 57 7.84 3.65 -4.36
CA TYR A 57 8.85 4.11 -3.41
C TYR A 57 9.46 2.96 -2.59
N GLU A 58 9.34 1.72 -3.07
CA GLU A 58 9.77 0.55 -2.30
C GLU A 58 11.27 0.56 -1.99
N ASP A 59 12.10 0.84 -2.99
CA ASP A 59 13.56 0.94 -2.81
C ASP A 59 13.92 2.07 -1.84
N GLU A 60 13.29 3.24 -1.97
CA GLU A 60 13.53 4.43 -1.13
C GLU A 60 13.07 4.20 0.31
N MET A 61 11.92 3.55 0.51
CA MET A 61 11.43 3.16 1.83
C MET A 61 12.36 2.13 2.49
N MET A 62 12.86 1.15 1.71
CA MET A 62 13.77 0.12 2.20
C MET A 62 15.12 0.71 2.62
N GLU A 63 15.65 1.66 1.87
CA GLU A 63 16.87 2.40 2.19
C GLU A 63 16.69 3.17 3.51
N LEU A 64 15.64 4.00 3.61
CA LEU A 64 15.37 4.83 4.78
C LEU A 64 15.14 4.00 6.06
N LEU A 65 14.42 2.88 5.94
CA LEU A 65 14.24 1.96 7.06
C LEU A 65 15.55 1.28 7.46
N THR A 66 16.43 0.95 6.51
CA THR A 66 17.74 0.37 6.81
C THR A 66 18.60 1.37 7.55
N GLU A 67 18.70 2.61 7.07
CA GLU A 67 19.43 3.70 7.75
C GLU A 67 18.91 3.94 9.16
N LEU A 68 17.58 3.95 9.36
CA LEU A 68 16.97 4.10 10.67
C LEU A 68 17.38 2.95 11.60
N THR A 69 17.39 1.72 11.09
CA THR A 69 17.74 0.54 11.87
C THR A 69 19.21 0.59 12.29
N GLU A 70 20.10 0.98 11.40
CA GLU A 70 21.54 1.15 11.67
C GLU A 70 21.80 2.28 12.67
N ALA A 71 21.11 3.42 12.53
CA ALA A 71 21.22 4.55 13.47
C ALA A 71 20.77 4.15 14.88
N ILE A 72 19.65 3.44 15.00
CA ILE A 72 19.16 2.94 16.30
C ILE A 72 20.11 1.88 16.88
N GLU A 73 20.69 1.02 16.06
CA GLU A 73 21.69 0.04 16.52
C GLU A 73 22.96 0.71 17.03
N PHE A 74 23.43 1.74 16.33
CA PHE A 74 24.58 2.53 16.77
C PHE A 74 24.31 3.26 18.10
N GLU A 75 23.16 3.91 18.24
CA GLU A 75 22.74 4.52 19.51
C GLU A 75 22.62 3.47 20.62
N SER A 76 22.15 2.25 20.31
CA SER A 76 22.06 1.15 21.28
C SER A 76 23.40 0.77 21.89
N ILE A 77 24.45 0.78 21.07
CA ILE A 77 25.81 0.42 21.48
C ILE A 77 26.35 1.53 22.39
N ILE A 78 26.19 2.80 21.99
CA ILE A 78 26.65 3.96 22.77
C ILE A 78 25.92 4.08 24.12
N ILE A 79 24.60 3.86 24.14
CA ILE A 79 23.79 3.97 25.36
C ILE A 79 24.11 2.83 26.33
N LYS A 80 24.26 1.58 25.85
CA LYS A 80 24.69 0.44 26.68
C LYS A 80 26.06 0.65 27.31
N GLU A 81 26.95 1.38 26.65
CA GLU A 81 28.27 1.70 27.18
C GLU A 81 28.27 2.84 28.21
N ASN A 82 27.22 3.68 28.28
CA ASN A 82 27.25 4.93 29.04
C ASN A 82 26.11 5.16 30.07
N ILE A 83 24.98 4.42 30.06
CA ILE A 83 23.83 4.66 30.97
C ILE A 83 23.15 3.35 31.42
N ASP A 84 22.62 3.32 32.65
CA ASP A 84 21.77 2.27 33.24
C ASP A 84 20.71 1.72 32.25
N ASN A 85 20.65 0.38 32.16
CA ASN A 85 19.94 -0.41 31.14
C ASN A 85 18.43 -0.15 31.00
N ASP A 86 17.77 0.42 32.02
CA ASP A 86 16.31 0.51 32.11
C ASP A 86 15.65 1.45 31.06
N GLY A 87 16.40 2.44 30.55
CA GLY A 87 15.90 3.39 29.55
C GLY A 87 15.85 2.81 28.12
N TRP A 88 16.80 1.93 27.79
CA TRP A 88 16.93 1.32 26.46
C TRP A 88 15.83 0.29 26.17
N GLU A 89 15.54 -0.58 27.15
CA GLU A 89 14.49 -1.61 27.01
C GLU A 89 13.09 -1.03 26.82
N ASN A 90 12.84 0.19 27.31
CA ASN A 90 11.50 0.75 27.35
C ASN A 90 11.07 1.55 26.10
N PHE A 91 11.97 2.12 25.31
CA PHE A 91 11.53 2.90 24.13
C PHE A 91 12.36 2.63 22.88
N GLY A 92 13.69 2.72 22.97
CA GLY A 92 14.60 2.48 21.84
C GLY A 92 14.52 1.03 21.31
N GLY A 93 14.61 0.04 22.20
CA GLY A 93 14.56 -1.37 21.81
C GLY A 93 13.24 -1.79 21.16
N ARG A 94 12.10 -1.31 21.69
CA ARG A 94 10.77 -1.66 21.16
C ARG A 94 10.52 -1.08 19.76
N LEU A 95 11.03 0.11 19.47
CA LEU A 95 10.93 0.73 18.14
C LEU A 95 11.86 0.05 17.14
N TYR A 96 13.09 -0.28 17.55
CA TYR A 96 14.03 -1.07 16.74
C TYR A 96 13.43 -2.41 16.32
N ASP A 97 12.91 -3.19 17.27
CA ASP A 97 12.35 -4.51 16.99
C ASP A 97 11.16 -4.44 16.03
N LYS A 98 10.31 -3.41 16.19
CA LYS A 98 9.19 -3.16 15.27
C LYS A 98 9.67 -2.81 13.86
N ALA A 99 10.64 -1.91 13.73
CA ALA A 99 11.21 -1.51 12.43
C ALA A 99 11.88 -2.69 11.73
N LYS A 100 12.69 -3.46 12.47
CA LYS A 100 13.37 -4.66 11.98
C LYS A 100 12.40 -5.75 11.53
N ASN A 101 11.36 -6.02 12.31
CA ASN A 101 10.34 -7.00 11.95
C ASN A 101 9.58 -6.59 10.69
N LEU A 102 9.25 -5.29 10.55
CA LEU A 102 8.60 -4.77 9.36
C LEU A 102 9.49 -4.94 8.11
N LEU A 103 10.77 -4.56 8.22
CA LEU A 103 11.77 -4.75 7.17
C LEU A 103 11.92 -6.21 6.74
N THR A 104 11.98 -7.15 7.69
CA THR A 104 12.06 -8.59 7.38
C THR A 104 10.83 -9.06 6.60
N LYS A 105 9.63 -8.68 7.03
CA LYS A 105 8.39 -9.06 6.34
C LYS A 105 8.32 -8.52 4.91
N ILE A 106 8.80 -7.29 4.70
CA ILE A 106 8.83 -6.67 3.37
C ILE A 106 9.84 -7.41 2.45
N LYS A 107 11.02 -7.77 2.96
CA LYS A 107 12.03 -8.54 2.19
C LYS A 107 11.58 -9.95 1.80
N GLU A 108 10.67 -10.55 2.55
CA GLU A 108 10.18 -11.92 2.34
C GLU A 108 8.87 -11.98 1.52
N SER A 109 8.27 -10.84 1.19
CA SER A 109 7.04 -10.74 0.37
C SER A 109 7.35 -10.68 -1.13
#